data_AF-A0A1I7NRA8-F1
#
_entry.id   AF-A0A1I7NRA8-F1
#
_cell.length_a   1.000
_cell.length_b   1.000
_cell.length_c   1.000
_cell.angle_alpha   90.00
_cell.angle_beta   90.00
_cell.angle_gamma   90.00
#
_symmetry.space_group_name_H-M   'P 1'
#
loop_
_entity.id
_entity.type
_entity.pdbx_description
1 polymer ?
#
loop_
_entity_poly.entity_id
_entity_poly.type
_entity_poly.pdbx_seq_one_letter_code
_entity_poly.pdbx_strand_id
1 'polypeptide(L)'
;MKRLALISAALFVALAGAAAGAAFYFQPAFIFGEPKSDAPLAHAVPSYDAKAASEMQAREATLRLVEQLGAIQDKIIHGDREALADQARLLREIASEVRHFGPEDWKDYINVRTSLLYVLSGGDAHVLTPLIDSNTLGTADQKLAAGIVSFAQGQPRAARKLFMEIDPRSLDVSLVGPFALARASLYLDDNHAKAIELLDDARLACPHTAIDEAATRRQIPILIGMGERNRALMLTTSYVREFGKSIYAWKLFREFAEATAKRSDMDDPTIVDKLADSFDDRNMQVASELFIDVAGEALLQGRLKLARAAADRILKIESAAPETLDKARLYRAAAEAPSADAGDALRALNQITADRLSDEDTEIREVAGFIAKSVVGDEIAAGRDGIKVRAAGTTAENPVLPKAAAAIGEADALLKEADQIIARSEK
;
A
#
# COMPACT_ATOMS: atom_id res chain seq x y z
N MET A 1 47.29 -46.66 -13.85
CA MET A 1 48.76 -46.45 -13.94
C MET A 1 49.16 -45.27 -13.06
N LYS A 2 50.43 -45.21 -12.63
CA LYS A 2 51.23 -44.11 -12.01
C LYS A 2 50.53 -42.72 -11.85
N ARG A 3 50.43 -42.13 -10.63
CA ARG A 3 51.44 -41.27 -9.91
C ARG A 3 51.72 -39.94 -10.63
N LEU A 4 51.82 -38.72 -10.07
CA LEU A 4 51.86 -38.09 -8.71
C LEU A 4 51.07 -36.73 -8.77
N ALA A 5 50.92 -35.80 -7.80
CA ALA A 5 51.15 -35.56 -6.34
C ALA A 5 50.14 -34.42 -5.92
N LEU A 6 49.81 -34.02 -4.69
CA LEU A 6 50.31 -34.14 -3.29
C LEU A 6 51.04 -32.89 -2.70
N ILE A 7 50.24 -32.00 -2.09
CA ILE A 7 50.44 -31.17 -0.86
C ILE A 7 51.72 -30.29 -0.70
N SER A 8 51.54 -28.97 -0.72
CA SER A 8 51.92 -28.02 0.37
C SER A 8 51.23 -26.65 0.12
N ALA A 9 50.70 -25.86 1.07
CA ALA A 9 50.86 -25.68 2.52
C ALA A 9 51.86 -24.57 2.95
N ALA A 10 51.31 -23.36 3.10
CA ALA A 10 51.63 -22.30 4.07
C ALA A 10 53.01 -21.58 4.09
N LEU A 11 52.93 -20.30 4.50
CA LEU A 11 53.99 -19.39 4.96
C LEU A 11 55.22 -19.15 4.05
N PHE A 12 55.22 -17.97 3.43
CA PHE A 12 56.33 -17.03 3.62
C PHE A 12 55.76 -15.70 4.16
N VAL A 13 56.40 -15.13 5.17
CA VAL A 13 55.95 -13.91 5.87
C VAL A 13 57.02 -12.82 5.75
N ALA A 14 56.54 -11.61 5.48
CA ALA A 14 57.24 -10.32 5.58
C ALA A 14 58.55 -10.13 4.80
N LEU A 15 58.50 -9.23 3.79
CA LEU A 15 59.31 -8.00 3.82
C LEU A 15 58.81 -6.97 2.79
N ALA A 16 58.33 -5.82 3.27
CA ALA A 16 57.89 -4.62 2.52
C ALA A 16 56.76 -4.81 1.46
N GLY A 17 55.88 -3.82 1.21
CA GLY A 17 55.66 -2.56 1.91
C GLY A 17 54.63 -1.68 1.18
N ALA A 18 53.49 -1.39 1.81
CA ALA A 18 52.54 -0.31 1.49
C ALA A 18 52.26 0.00 -0.01
N ALA A 19 51.68 -0.93 -0.78
CA ALA A 19 51.21 -0.66 -2.15
C ALA A 19 49.93 -1.41 -2.62
N ALA A 20 49.57 -2.54 -2.00
CA ALA A 20 48.62 -3.51 -2.59
C ALA A 20 47.14 -3.38 -2.16
N GLY A 21 46.72 -2.25 -1.58
CA GLY A 21 45.38 -2.10 -0.98
C GLY A 21 44.26 -1.59 -1.91
N ALA A 22 44.60 -0.93 -3.02
CA ALA A 22 43.62 -0.15 -3.80
C ALA A 22 43.07 -0.85 -5.06
N ALA A 23 43.78 -1.85 -5.60
CA ALA A 23 43.50 -2.39 -6.93
C ALA A 23 42.31 -3.38 -7.01
N PHE A 24 41.88 -3.95 -5.89
CA PHE A 24 40.84 -4.99 -5.86
C PHE A 24 39.40 -4.48 -5.67
N TYR A 25 39.20 -3.17 -5.48
CA TYR A 25 37.87 -2.57 -5.29
C TYR A 25 37.25 -1.97 -6.56
N PHE A 26 37.94 -2.04 -7.71
CA PHE A 26 37.50 -1.39 -8.97
C PHE A 26 37.51 -2.34 -10.18
N GLN A 27 36.69 -3.40 -10.13
CA GLN A 27 36.21 -4.10 -11.32
C GLN A 27 34.67 -4.12 -11.34
N PRO A 28 33.99 -3.23 -12.10
CA PRO A 28 32.53 -3.12 -12.10
C PRO A 28 31.79 -4.36 -12.63
N ALA A 29 32.45 -5.16 -13.47
CA ALA A 29 31.86 -6.26 -14.24
C ALA A 29 31.41 -7.49 -13.43
N PHE A 30 31.57 -7.48 -12.10
CA PHE A 30 31.05 -8.52 -11.20
C PHE A 30 29.87 -8.07 -10.33
N ILE A 31 29.49 -6.79 -10.39
CA ILE A 31 28.35 -6.23 -9.63
C ILE A 31 27.17 -5.95 -10.57
N PHE A 32 27.46 -5.45 -11.78
CA PHE A 32 26.47 -5.23 -12.82
C PHE A 32 26.62 -6.34 -13.87
N GLY A 33 25.51 -7.03 -14.18
CA GLY A 33 25.47 -8.03 -15.25
C GLY A 33 25.75 -7.41 -16.63
N GLU A 34 26.01 -8.24 -17.64
CA GLU A 34 26.38 -7.75 -18.98
C GLU A 34 25.40 -6.70 -19.50
N PRO A 35 25.89 -5.55 -20.02
CA PRO A 35 25.04 -4.47 -20.47
C PRO A 35 24.20 -4.92 -21.66
N LYS A 36 22.87 -4.91 -21.51
CA LYS A 36 21.97 -5.06 -22.65
C LYS A 36 22.26 -3.97 -23.67
N SER A 37 22.60 -4.39 -24.88
CA SER A 37 23.04 -3.50 -25.98
C SER A 37 21.88 -2.77 -26.68
N ASP A 38 20.88 -2.33 -25.91
CA ASP A 38 19.87 -1.37 -26.36
C ASP A 38 20.28 0.00 -25.83
N ALA A 39 20.81 0.87 -26.70
CA ALA A 39 21.16 2.23 -26.30
C ALA A 39 19.88 2.98 -25.89
N PRO A 40 19.78 3.55 -24.67
CA PRO A 40 18.59 4.24 -24.24
C PRO A 40 18.30 5.43 -25.15
N LEU A 41 17.03 5.64 -25.48
CA LEU A 41 16.61 6.77 -26.31
C LEU A 41 17.06 8.07 -25.65
N ALA A 42 17.80 8.90 -26.38
CA ALA A 42 18.39 10.12 -25.83
C ALA A 42 17.30 11.12 -25.42
N HIS A 43 17.14 11.28 -24.11
CA HIS A 43 16.42 12.41 -23.51
C HIS A 43 17.23 13.70 -23.70
N ALA A 44 16.54 14.85 -23.72
CA ALA A 44 17.23 16.13 -23.66
C ALA A 44 18.00 16.27 -22.31
N VAL A 45 19.25 16.73 -22.38
CA VAL A 45 20.10 17.02 -21.22
C VAL A 45 19.98 18.52 -20.89
N PRO A 46 19.94 18.94 -19.62
CA PRO A 46 19.85 20.36 -19.27
C PRO A 46 21.00 21.19 -19.88
N SER A 47 20.66 22.20 -20.68
CA SER A 47 21.56 23.34 -20.89
C SER A 47 21.49 24.28 -19.69
N TYR A 48 22.66 24.73 -19.25
CA TYR A 48 22.83 25.75 -18.22
C TYR A 48 23.21 27.12 -18.82
N ASP A 49 23.01 27.32 -20.13
CA ASP A 49 23.28 28.60 -20.79
C ASP A 49 22.41 29.73 -20.21
N ALA A 50 23.01 30.91 -20.05
CA ALA A 50 22.37 32.05 -19.39
C ALA A 50 21.30 32.69 -20.29
N LYS A 51 20.03 32.42 -19.95
CA LYS A 51 18.83 32.97 -20.61
C LYS A 51 18.49 34.40 -20.20
N ALA A 52 17.54 35.01 -20.92
CA ALA A 52 17.05 36.34 -20.60
C ALA A 52 16.34 36.40 -19.24
N ALA A 53 16.37 37.56 -18.58
CA ALA A 53 15.87 37.71 -17.21
C ALA A 53 14.38 37.36 -17.04
N SER A 54 13.54 37.66 -18.04
CA SER A 54 12.11 37.29 -18.05
C SER A 54 11.89 35.79 -18.19
N GLU A 55 12.69 35.11 -19.03
CA GLU A 55 12.62 33.66 -19.22
C GLU A 55 13.07 32.93 -17.94
N MET A 56 14.12 33.42 -17.27
CA MET A 56 14.51 32.91 -15.95
C MET A 56 13.40 33.11 -14.91
N GLN A 57 12.74 34.28 -14.87
CA GLN A 57 11.65 34.52 -13.93
C GLN A 57 10.46 33.57 -14.12
N ALA A 58 10.04 33.29 -15.36
CA ALA A 58 8.96 32.34 -15.66
C ALA A 58 9.34 30.88 -15.34
N ARG A 59 10.56 30.48 -15.71
CA ARG A 59 11.15 29.17 -15.39
C ARG A 59 11.23 28.91 -13.89
N GLU A 60 11.69 29.89 -13.13
CA GLU A 60 11.71 29.80 -11.67
C GLU A 60 10.30 29.83 -11.06
N ALA A 61 9.34 30.57 -11.64
CA ALA A 61 7.98 30.65 -11.11
C ALA A 61 7.28 29.28 -11.11
N THR A 62 7.24 28.60 -12.26
CA THR A 62 6.57 27.29 -12.36
C THR A 62 7.27 26.22 -11.51
N LEU A 63 8.61 26.23 -11.47
CA LEU A 63 9.37 25.33 -10.60
C LEU A 63 9.04 25.54 -9.12
N ARG A 64 9.04 26.80 -8.63
CA ARG A 64 8.68 27.13 -7.24
C ARG A 64 7.26 26.70 -6.88
N LEU A 65 6.30 26.78 -7.81
CA LEU A 65 4.93 26.30 -7.55
C LEU A 65 4.87 24.76 -7.42
N VAL A 66 5.67 24.01 -8.19
CA VAL A 66 5.77 22.54 -8.06
C VAL A 66 6.55 22.12 -6.80
N GLU A 67 7.56 22.89 -6.39
CA GLU A 67 8.24 22.70 -5.08
C GLU A 67 7.28 22.94 -3.90
N GLN A 68 6.44 23.98 -3.98
CA GLN A 68 5.37 24.24 -3.00
C GLN A 68 4.31 23.13 -2.98
N LEU A 69 4.00 22.52 -4.13
CA LEU A 69 3.09 21.39 -4.22
C LEU A 69 3.61 20.18 -3.44
N GLY A 70 4.92 19.88 -3.57
CA GLY A 70 5.58 18.86 -2.75
C GLY A 70 5.47 19.18 -1.26
N ALA A 71 5.83 20.39 -0.85
CA ALA A 71 5.73 20.82 0.56
C ALA A 71 4.29 20.77 1.14
N ILE A 72 3.26 20.89 0.31
CA ILE A 72 1.85 20.70 0.71
C ILE A 72 1.50 19.20 0.79
N GLN A 73 1.96 18.38 -0.14
CA GLN A 73 1.81 16.92 -0.10
C GLN A 73 2.51 16.30 1.11
N ASP A 74 3.64 16.86 1.55
CA ASP A 74 4.34 16.42 2.75
C ASP A 74 3.56 16.78 4.04
N LYS A 75 2.75 17.85 4.07
CA LYS A 75 1.80 18.06 5.19
C LYS A 75 0.71 16.98 5.24
N ILE A 76 0.20 16.59 4.07
CA ILE A 76 -0.89 15.60 3.92
C ILE A 76 -0.48 14.23 4.49
N ILE A 77 0.75 13.77 4.23
CA ILE A 77 1.27 12.50 4.79
C ILE A 77 1.64 12.59 6.29
N HIS A 78 1.71 13.80 6.85
CA HIS A 78 1.84 14.03 8.29
C HIS A 78 0.48 14.26 8.99
N GLY A 79 -0.63 14.21 8.25
CA GLY A 79 -2.01 14.20 8.76
C GLY A 79 -2.80 15.50 8.57
N ASP A 80 -2.24 16.50 7.88
CA ASP A 80 -2.96 17.73 7.55
C ASP A 80 -4.05 17.47 6.49
N ARG A 81 -5.32 17.56 6.93
CA ARG A 81 -6.50 17.43 6.04
C ARG A 81 -6.87 18.74 5.35
N GLU A 82 -6.46 19.89 5.87
CA GLU A 82 -6.76 21.21 5.29
C GLU A 82 -5.85 21.47 4.07
N ALA A 83 -4.63 20.96 4.12
CA ALA A 83 -3.67 20.96 3.01
C ALA A 83 -4.21 20.36 1.70
N LEU A 84 -5.25 19.52 1.72
CA LEU A 84 -5.94 19.05 0.50
C LEU A 84 -6.56 20.19 -0.32
N ALA A 85 -7.13 21.21 0.36
CA ALA A 85 -7.70 22.38 -0.31
C ALA A 85 -6.61 23.28 -0.91
N ASP A 86 -5.47 23.40 -0.22
CA ASP A 86 -4.27 24.06 -0.74
C ASP A 86 -3.70 23.33 -1.96
N GLN A 87 -3.57 21.99 -1.91
CA GLN A 87 -3.10 21.17 -3.03
C GLN A 87 -4.00 21.38 -4.25
N ALA A 88 -5.32 21.29 -4.08
CA ALA A 88 -6.27 21.47 -5.16
C ALA A 88 -6.25 22.91 -5.75
N ARG A 89 -5.95 23.93 -4.93
CA ARG A 89 -5.74 25.31 -5.42
C ARG A 89 -4.47 25.40 -6.26
N LEU A 90 -3.35 24.97 -5.70
CA LEU A 90 -2.03 25.09 -6.34
C LEU A 90 -1.92 24.27 -7.64
N LEU A 91 -2.58 23.10 -7.71
CA LEU A 91 -2.69 22.32 -8.95
C LEU A 91 -3.39 23.10 -10.08
N ARG A 92 -4.34 24.01 -9.78
CA ARG A 92 -4.99 24.88 -10.78
C ARG A 92 -4.13 26.10 -11.13
N GLU A 93 -3.34 26.59 -10.18
CA GLU A 93 -2.40 27.69 -10.36
C GLU A 93 -1.27 27.28 -11.31
N ILE A 94 -0.65 26.11 -11.10
CA ILE A 94 0.35 25.53 -12.01
C ILE A 94 -0.26 25.26 -13.40
N ALA A 95 -1.51 24.78 -13.48
CA ALA A 95 -2.20 24.65 -14.78
C ALA A 95 -2.35 25.99 -15.50
N SER A 96 -2.59 27.09 -14.79
CA SER A 96 -2.66 28.42 -15.38
C SER A 96 -1.32 28.81 -16.00
N GLU A 97 -0.22 28.70 -15.26
CA GLU A 97 1.10 29.12 -15.73
C GLU A 97 1.58 28.29 -16.94
N VAL A 98 1.50 26.95 -16.86
CA VAL A 98 1.96 26.07 -17.96
C VAL A 98 1.13 26.26 -19.23
N ARG A 99 -0.16 26.63 -19.13
CA ARG A 99 -1.00 26.95 -20.30
C ARG A 99 -0.61 28.25 -21.02
N HIS A 100 0.20 29.12 -20.39
CA HIS A 100 0.72 30.34 -21.02
C HIS A 100 2.11 30.16 -21.66
N PHE A 101 2.73 28.98 -21.54
CA PHE A 101 4.04 28.68 -22.12
C PHE A 101 4.05 28.82 -23.65
N GLY A 102 4.93 29.69 -24.16
CA GLY A 102 5.16 29.90 -25.58
C GLY A 102 6.15 28.89 -26.19
N PRO A 103 6.40 28.96 -27.51
CA PRO A 103 7.30 28.02 -28.20
C PRO A 103 8.75 28.02 -27.71
N GLU A 104 9.22 29.09 -27.06
CA GLU A 104 10.56 29.15 -26.46
C GLU A 104 10.61 28.55 -25.04
N ASP A 105 9.51 28.66 -24.29
CA ASP A 105 9.38 28.03 -22.96
C ASP A 105 9.43 26.51 -23.07
N TRP A 106 8.78 25.95 -24.09
CA TRP A 106 8.82 24.50 -24.40
C TRP A 106 10.18 24.00 -24.93
N LYS A 107 11.14 24.89 -25.20
CA LYS A 107 12.55 24.51 -25.44
C LYS A 107 13.39 24.51 -24.17
N ASP A 108 12.89 25.04 -23.05
CA ASP A 108 13.57 24.88 -21.76
C ASP A 108 13.28 23.51 -21.17
N TYR A 109 14.31 22.67 -21.06
CA TYR A 109 14.17 21.36 -20.46
C TYR A 109 13.64 21.40 -19.02
N ILE A 110 13.89 22.49 -18.28
CA ILE A 110 13.35 22.65 -16.92
C ILE A 110 11.84 22.89 -16.96
N ASN A 111 11.32 23.65 -17.92
CA ASN A 111 9.88 23.83 -18.11
C ASN A 111 9.22 22.51 -18.56
N VAL A 112 9.85 21.77 -19.47
CA VAL A 112 9.39 20.44 -19.92
C VAL A 112 9.31 19.47 -18.74
N ARG A 113 10.41 19.22 -18.02
CA ARG A 113 10.42 18.26 -16.90
C ARG A 113 9.50 18.68 -15.75
N THR A 114 9.37 19.98 -15.47
CA THR A 114 8.46 20.50 -14.42
C THR A 114 7.01 20.27 -14.81
N SER A 115 6.65 20.39 -16.10
CA SER A 115 5.31 20.07 -16.59
C SER A 115 5.01 18.56 -16.50
N LEU A 116 5.97 17.70 -16.86
CA LEU A 116 5.85 16.24 -16.73
C LEU A 116 5.67 15.82 -15.25
N LEU A 117 6.48 16.41 -14.35
CA LEU A 117 6.39 16.22 -12.91
C LEU A 117 5.03 16.67 -12.35
N TYR A 118 4.56 17.86 -12.75
CA TYR A 118 3.26 18.39 -12.35
C TYR A 118 2.10 17.41 -12.64
N VAL A 119 2.05 16.83 -13.86
CA VAL A 119 0.99 15.87 -14.21
C VAL A 119 1.15 14.54 -13.48
N LEU A 120 2.38 14.04 -13.30
CA LEU A 120 2.66 12.86 -12.48
C LEU A 120 2.23 13.06 -11.01
N SER A 121 2.31 14.28 -10.49
CA SER A 121 1.82 14.67 -9.15
C SER A 121 0.31 14.93 -9.06
N GLY A 122 -0.47 14.59 -10.10
CA GLY A 122 -1.94 14.74 -10.13
C GLY A 122 -2.45 16.00 -10.83
N GLY A 123 -1.61 16.65 -11.63
CA GLY A 123 -1.96 17.82 -12.45
C GLY A 123 -2.82 17.52 -13.68
N ASP A 124 -3.35 18.58 -14.30
CA ASP A 124 -4.12 18.50 -15.54
C ASP A 124 -3.25 18.06 -16.73
N ALA A 125 -3.51 16.86 -17.25
CA ALA A 125 -2.77 16.25 -18.35
C ALA A 125 -2.80 17.07 -19.65
N HIS A 126 -3.83 17.89 -19.89
CA HIS A 126 -3.99 18.63 -21.15
C HIS A 126 -2.87 19.66 -21.39
N VAL A 127 -2.19 20.12 -20.33
CA VAL A 127 -1.05 21.05 -20.46
C VAL A 127 0.14 20.45 -21.20
N LEU A 128 0.23 19.12 -21.35
CA LEU A 128 1.30 18.43 -22.08
C LEU A 128 1.02 18.27 -23.58
N THR A 129 -0.15 18.70 -24.08
CA THR A 129 -0.50 18.59 -25.51
C THR A 129 0.58 19.20 -26.43
N PRO A 130 1.16 20.40 -26.13
CA PRO A 130 2.26 20.95 -26.93
C PRO A 130 3.52 20.09 -26.97
N LEU A 131 3.79 19.27 -25.94
CA LEU A 131 4.94 18.35 -25.93
C LEU A 131 4.77 17.18 -26.89
N ILE A 132 3.52 16.73 -27.09
CA ILE A 132 3.18 15.58 -27.94
C ILE A 132 3.20 15.99 -29.42
N ASP A 133 2.65 17.17 -29.74
CA ASP A 133 2.55 17.67 -31.11
C ASP A 133 3.82 18.40 -31.60
N SER A 134 4.78 18.71 -30.72
CA SER A 134 5.98 19.49 -31.09
C SER A 134 7.06 18.67 -31.79
N ASN A 135 7.36 19.06 -33.03
CA ASN A 135 8.52 18.58 -33.81
C ASN A 135 9.89 19.08 -33.29
N THR A 136 9.97 19.86 -32.21
CA THR A 136 11.26 20.41 -31.70
C THR A 136 11.87 19.61 -30.54
N LEU A 137 11.18 18.57 -30.04
CA LEU A 137 11.61 17.77 -28.88
C LEU A 137 12.15 16.40 -29.30
N GLY A 138 12.90 15.77 -28.41
CA GLY A 138 13.35 14.39 -28.59
C GLY A 138 12.17 13.41 -28.59
N THR A 139 12.24 12.38 -29.43
CA THR A 139 11.19 11.35 -29.53
C THR A 139 10.99 10.56 -28.23
N ALA A 140 11.99 10.55 -27.35
CA ALA A 140 11.89 10.02 -25.99
C ALA A 140 10.92 10.85 -25.12
N ASP A 141 11.04 12.18 -25.17
CA ASP A 141 10.26 13.09 -24.32
C ASP A 141 8.81 13.22 -24.85
N GLN A 142 8.61 13.17 -26.16
CA GLN A 142 7.29 13.01 -26.80
C GLN A 142 6.59 11.72 -26.34
N LYS A 143 7.28 10.55 -26.40
CA LYS A 143 6.76 9.25 -25.93
C LYS A 143 6.38 9.31 -24.44
N LEU A 144 7.24 9.93 -23.62
CA LEU A 144 7.03 10.07 -22.18
C LEU A 144 5.80 10.93 -21.88
N ALA A 145 5.67 12.10 -22.52
CA ALA A 145 4.50 12.98 -22.42
C ALA A 145 3.20 12.26 -22.83
N ALA A 146 3.19 11.60 -23.99
CA ALA A 146 2.03 10.84 -24.45
C ALA A 146 1.64 9.68 -23.51
N GLY A 147 2.63 9.02 -22.90
CA GLY A 147 2.40 7.99 -21.90
C GLY A 147 1.82 8.53 -20.60
N ILE A 148 2.31 9.69 -20.13
CA ILE A 148 1.81 10.37 -18.93
C ILE A 148 0.38 10.88 -19.14
N VAL A 149 0.06 11.44 -20.31
CA VAL A 149 -1.32 11.81 -20.67
C VAL A 149 -2.21 10.58 -20.72
N SER A 150 -1.78 9.49 -21.36
CA SER A 150 -2.52 8.22 -21.39
C SER A 150 -2.78 7.65 -19.98
N PHE A 151 -1.81 7.78 -19.07
CA PHE A 151 -1.92 7.35 -17.68
C PHE A 151 -2.96 8.21 -16.92
N ALA A 152 -2.80 9.53 -16.95
CA ALA A 152 -3.68 10.47 -16.25
C ALA A 152 -5.13 10.47 -16.80
N GLN A 153 -5.32 10.14 -18.08
CA GLN A 153 -6.64 9.93 -18.70
C GLN A 153 -7.25 8.54 -18.40
N GLY A 154 -6.64 7.71 -17.55
CA GLY A 154 -7.19 6.41 -17.16
C GLY A 154 -7.11 5.34 -18.27
N GLN A 155 -6.12 5.41 -19.16
CA GLN A 155 -5.93 4.47 -20.27
C GLN A 155 -4.74 3.51 -20.02
N PRO A 156 -4.81 2.60 -19.02
CA PRO A 156 -3.65 1.85 -18.54
C PRO A 156 -2.98 0.98 -19.61
N ARG A 157 -3.76 0.46 -20.58
CA ARG A 157 -3.21 -0.32 -21.71
C ARG A 157 -2.35 0.53 -22.66
N ALA A 158 -2.75 1.78 -22.92
CA ALA A 158 -1.99 2.71 -23.76
C ALA A 158 -0.75 3.23 -23.01
N ALA A 159 -0.93 3.65 -21.75
CA ALA A 159 0.15 4.07 -20.87
C ALA A 159 1.23 2.99 -20.73
N ARG A 160 0.85 1.73 -20.48
CA ARG A 160 1.78 0.60 -20.32
C ARG A 160 2.58 0.32 -21.59
N LYS A 161 1.96 0.44 -22.78
CA LYS A 161 2.68 0.31 -24.07
C LYS A 161 3.71 1.44 -24.28
N LEU A 162 3.46 2.63 -23.78
CA LEU A 162 4.39 3.77 -23.88
C LEU A 162 5.48 3.73 -22.79
N PHE A 163 5.16 3.25 -21.59
CA PHE A 163 6.09 3.15 -20.46
C PHE A 163 6.92 1.86 -20.44
N MET A 164 6.61 0.82 -21.22
CA MET A 164 7.32 -0.47 -21.10
C MET A 164 8.80 -0.41 -21.51
N GLU A 165 9.17 0.49 -22.43
CA GLU A 165 10.55 0.67 -22.91
C GLU A 165 11.40 1.61 -22.02
N ILE A 166 10.78 2.37 -21.11
CA ILE A 166 11.45 3.43 -20.33
C ILE A 166 11.91 2.89 -18.97
N ASP A 167 13.19 3.03 -18.66
CA ASP A 167 13.71 2.83 -17.29
C ASP A 167 13.51 4.12 -16.49
N PRO A 168 12.84 4.11 -15.32
CA PRO A 168 12.79 5.29 -14.46
C PRO A 168 14.17 5.89 -14.16
N ARG A 169 15.22 5.06 -14.06
CA ARG A 169 16.60 5.50 -13.80
C ARG A 169 17.28 6.21 -14.98
N SER A 170 16.73 6.16 -16.19
CA SER A 170 17.26 6.90 -17.34
C SER A 170 16.65 8.30 -17.51
N LEU A 171 15.74 8.70 -16.61
CA LEU A 171 15.12 10.02 -16.59
C LEU A 171 15.94 11.02 -15.76
N ASP A 172 15.57 12.30 -15.83
CA ASP A 172 16.00 13.31 -14.85
C ASP A 172 15.65 12.86 -13.42
N VAL A 173 16.54 13.14 -12.46
CA VAL A 173 16.39 12.77 -11.05
C VAL A 173 15.05 13.20 -10.45
N SER A 174 14.48 14.33 -10.89
CA SER A 174 13.17 14.81 -10.41
C SER A 174 11.98 13.98 -10.94
N LEU A 175 12.18 13.16 -11.98
CA LEU A 175 11.15 12.33 -12.60
C LEU A 175 11.23 10.85 -12.21
N VAL A 176 12.39 10.35 -11.74
CA VAL A 176 12.61 8.92 -11.41
C VAL A 176 11.51 8.39 -10.50
N GLY A 177 11.29 9.02 -9.34
CA GLY A 177 10.32 8.58 -8.34
C GLY A 177 8.86 8.68 -8.77
N PRO A 178 8.38 9.86 -9.23
CA PRO A 178 7.00 10.02 -9.69
C PRO A 178 6.67 9.10 -10.88
N PHE A 179 7.61 8.93 -11.82
CA PHE A 179 7.43 8.03 -12.97
C PHE A 179 7.44 6.56 -12.55
N ALA A 180 8.34 6.14 -11.65
CA ALA A 180 8.36 4.78 -11.13
C ALA A 180 7.05 4.43 -10.41
N LEU A 181 6.52 5.32 -9.56
CA LEU A 181 5.23 5.17 -8.89
C LEU A 181 4.05 5.07 -9.89
N ALA A 182 4.00 5.98 -10.87
CA ALA A 182 2.97 5.94 -11.92
C ALA A 182 3.04 4.63 -12.75
N ARG A 183 4.25 4.23 -13.15
CA ARG A 183 4.49 2.99 -13.91
C ARG A 183 4.17 1.74 -13.08
N ALA A 184 4.49 1.72 -11.79
CA ALA A 184 4.19 0.61 -10.89
C ALA A 184 2.70 0.30 -10.83
N SER A 185 1.85 1.34 -10.86
CA SER A 185 0.39 1.19 -10.83
C SER A 185 -0.16 0.33 -11.98
N LEU A 186 0.55 0.25 -13.10
CA LEU A 186 0.17 -0.51 -14.29
C LEU A 186 0.52 -2.00 -14.22
N TYR A 187 1.08 -2.48 -13.09
CA TYR A 187 1.50 -3.86 -12.85
C TYR A 187 0.97 -4.44 -11.53
N LEU A 188 0.18 -3.68 -10.75
CA LEU A 188 -0.29 -4.09 -9.42
C LEU A 188 -1.12 -5.38 -9.45
N ASP A 189 -1.91 -5.59 -10.52
CA ASP A 189 -2.86 -6.71 -10.61
C ASP A 189 -2.30 -7.95 -11.35
N ASP A 190 -1.22 -7.82 -12.12
CA ASP A 190 -0.74 -8.87 -13.04
C ASP A 190 0.77 -9.18 -12.98
N ASN A 191 1.59 -8.32 -12.38
CA ASN A 191 3.02 -8.56 -12.21
C ASN A 191 3.54 -7.92 -10.92
N HIS A 192 3.16 -8.52 -9.79
CA HIS A 192 3.57 -8.11 -8.45
C HIS A 192 5.09 -7.90 -8.30
N ALA A 193 5.91 -8.73 -8.97
CA ALA A 193 7.37 -8.61 -8.91
C ALA A 193 7.86 -7.31 -9.58
N LYS A 194 7.33 -6.97 -10.77
CA LYS A 194 7.67 -5.70 -11.43
C LYS A 194 7.05 -4.49 -10.75
N ALA A 195 5.87 -4.65 -10.13
CA ALA A 195 5.30 -3.62 -9.26
C ALA A 195 6.22 -3.35 -8.06
N ILE A 196 6.66 -4.39 -7.33
CA ILE A 196 7.60 -4.26 -6.20
C ILE A 196 8.90 -3.56 -6.62
N GLU A 197 9.50 -3.96 -7.75
CA GLU A 197 10.72 -3.32 -8.27
C GLU A 197 10.52 -1.81 -8.48
N LEU A 198 9.43 -1.42 -9.15
CA LEU A 198 9.12 -0.01 -9.42
C LEU A 198 8.66 0.78 -8.18
N LEU A 199 8.14 0.10 -7.15
CA LEU A 199 7.82 0.71 -5.86
C LEU A 199 9.08 0.90 -5.01
N ASP A 200 10.01 -0.07 -4.98
CA ASP A 200 11.33 0.12 -4.37
C ASP A 200 12.11 1.27 -5.07
N ASP A 201 12.04 1.36 -6.41
CA ASP A 201 12.60 2.48 -7.18
C ASP A 201 12.03 3.84 -6.77
N ALA A 202 10.70 3.94 -6.63
CA ALA A 202 10.02 5.19 -6.27
C ALA A 202 10.45 5.70 -4.88
N ARG A 203 10.58 4.78 -3.93
CA ARG A 203 10.95 5.05 -2.53
C ARG A 203 12.42 5.44 -2.40
N LEU A 204 13.32 4.77 -3.14
CA LEU A 204 14.74 5.11 -3.19
C LEU A 204 15.01 6.47 -3.85
N ALA A 205 14.16 6.90 -4.79
CA ALA A 205 14.30 8.18 -5.47
C ALA A 205 13.72 9.37 -4.68
N CYS A 206 12.66 9.17 -3.89
CA CYS A 206 11.94 10.23 -3.18
C CYS A 206 11.62 9.87 -1.71
N PRO A 207 12.61 9.47 -0.89
CA PRO A 207 12.38 8.99 0.48
C PRO A 207 11.75 10.05 1.39
N HIS A 208 10.92 9.62 2.34
CA HIS A 208 10.19 10.47 3.29
C HIS A 208 9.20 11.49 2.66
N THR A 209 8.97 11.43 1.35
CA THR A 209 7.97 12.28 0.64
C THR A 209 6.65 11.54 0.44
N ALA A 210 5.64 12.24 -0.09
CA ALA A 210 4.38 11.63 -0.48
C ALA A 210 4.50 10.52 -1.54
N ILE A 211 5.60 10.45 -2.28
CA ILE A 211 5.89 9.37 -3.25
C ILE A 211 6.30 8.09 -2.52
N ASP A 212 7.10 8.20 -1.45
CA ASP A 212 7.51 7.07 -0.61
C ASP A 212 6.33 6.54 0.22
N GLU A 213 5.49 7.41 0.80
CA GLU A 213 4.22 7.02 1.42
C GLU A 213 3.35 6.21 0.45
N ALA A 214 3.13 6.78 -0.75
CA ALA A 214 2.25 6.22 -1.76
C ALA A 214 2.78 4.90 -2.34
N ALA A 215 4.10 4.76 -2.44
CA ALA A 215 4.73 3.52 -2.90
C ALA A 215 4.74 2.46 -1.79
N THR A 216 5.19 2.81 -0.58
CA THR A 216 5.22 1.94 0.60
C THR A 216 3.84 1.32 0.85
N ARG A 217 2.79 2.13 0.89
CA ARG A 217 1.41 1.68 1.14
C ARG A 217 0.90 0.70 0.09
N ARG A 218 1.29 0.85 -1.18
CA ARG A 218 0.95 -0.11 -2.26
C ARG A 218 1.79 -1.39 -2.17
N GLN A 219 3.03 -1.29 -1.69
CA GLN A 219 3.99 -2.40 -1.67
C GLN A 219 3.69 -3.41 -0.55
N ILE A 220 3.25 -2.95 0.63
CA ILE A 220 2.98 -3.79 1.81
C ILE A 220 1.97 -4.94 1.53
N PRO A 221 0.73 -4.69 1.05
CA PRO A 221 -0.23 -5.77 0.83
C PRO A 221 0.21 -6.76 -0.26
N ILE A 222 0.98 -6.30 -1.26
CA ILE A 222 1.58 -7.18 -2.29
C ILE A 222 2.62 -8.12 -1.68
N LEU A 223 3.52 -7.61 -0.82
CA LEU A 223 4.49 -8.45 -0.10
C LEU A 223 3.79 -9.48 0.79
N ILE A 224 2.69 -9.10 1.46
CA ILE A 224 1.86 -10.03 2.23
C ILE A 224 1.25 -11.10 1.32
N GLY A 225 0.65 -10.72 0.18
CA GLY A 225 0.09 -11.68 -0.79
C GLY A 225 1.13 -12.64 -1.39
N MET A 226 2.37 -12.18 -1.59
CA MET A 226 3.45 -12.97 -2.23
C MET A 226 4.15 -13.98 -1.32
N GLY A 227 3.95 -13.93 -0.01
CA GLY A 227 4.70 -14.78 0.95
C GLY A 227 5.72 -14.02 1.80
N GLU A 228 6.12 -12.81 1.38
CA GLU A 228 7.26 -12.00 1.87
C GLU A 228 7.04 -11.34 3.26
N ARG A 229 6.63 -12.16 4.24
CA ARG A 229 6.28 -11.76 5.62
C ARG A 229 7.31 -10.82 6.24
N ASN A 230 8.60 -11.15 6.15
CA ASN A 230 9.65 -10.37 6.81
C ASN A 230 9.84 -8.99 6.16
N ARG A 231 9.76 -8.86 4.82
CA ARG A 231 9.80 -7.56 4.15
C ARG A 231 8.53 -6.75 4.48
N ALA A 232 7.36 -7.38 4.49
CA ALA A 232 6.10 -6.74 4.81
C ALA A 232 6.07 -6.15 6.25
N LEU A 233 6.47 -6.93 7.26
CA LEU A 233 6.48 -6.45 8.65
C LEU A 233 7.51 -5.34 8.88
N MET A 234 8.73 -5.49 8.33
CA MET A 234 9.75 -4.43 8.37
C MET A 234 9.23 -3.12 7.74
N LEU A 235 8.58 -3.22 6.59
CA LEU A 235 8.07 -2.07 5.86
C LEU A 235 6.85 -1.42 6.54
N THR A 236 6.00 -2.22 7.17
CA THR A 236 4.88 -1.75 8.01
C THR A 236 5.38 -1.01 9.25
N THR A 237 6.44 -1.52 9.89
CA THR A 237 7.12 -0.84 11.00
C THR A 237 7.67 0.54 10.59
N SER A 238 8.33 0.64 9.42
CA SER A 238 8.75 1.95 8.88
C SER A 238 7.56 2.87 8.61
N TYR A 239 6.51 2.36 7.93
CA TYR A 239 5.33 3.18 7.61
C TYR A 239 4.68 3.76 8.87
N VAL A 240 4.46 2.97 9.92
CA VAL A 240 3.84 3.48 11.16
C VAL A 240 4.69 4.60 11.80
N ARG A 241 6.02 4.45 11.80
CA ARG A 241 6.95 5.43 12.37
C ARG A 241 7.01 6.74 11.57
N GLU A 242 7.00 6.65 10.25
CA GLU A 242 7.25 7.78 9.34
C GLU A 242 5.94 8.42 8.85
N PHE A 243 5.02 7.58 8.34
CA PHE A 243 3.78 7.99 7.69
C PHE A 243 2.51 7.57 8.45
N GLY A 244 2.62 7.06 9.68
CA GLY A 244 1.46 6.55 10.43
C GLY A 244 0.40 7.61 10.78
N LYS A 245 0.71 8.90 10.59
CA LYS A 245 -0.27 10.01 10.67
C LYS A 245 -0.89 10.41 9.33
N SER A 246 -0.45 9.82 8.21
CA SER A 246 -0.96 10.08 6.87
C SER A 246 -2.47 9.96 6.83
N ILE A 247 -3.13 10.87 6.10
CA ILE A 247 -4.59 10.78 5.88
C ILE A 247 -4.99 9.50 5.12
N TYR A 248 -4.02 8.76 4.58
CA TYR A 248 -4.19 7.48 3.89
C TYR A 248 -3.83 6.25 4.76
N ALA A 249 -3.36 6.43 6.01
CA ALA A 249 -2.86 5.36 6.88
C ALA A 249 -3.94 4.31 7.20
N TRP A 250 -5.16 4.74 7.56
CA TRP A 250 -6.33 3.88 7.78
C TRP A 250 -6.55 2.87 6.63
N LYS A 251 -6.32 3.30 5.38
CA LYS A 251 -6.51 2.43 4.22
C LYS A 251 -5.41 1.37 4.14
N LEU A 252 -4.16 1.72 4.47
CA LEU A 252 -3.10 0.71 4.59
C LEU A 252 -3.40 -0.28 5.72
N PHE A 253 -3.87 0.20 6.86
CA PHE A 253 -4.12 -0.64 8.03
C PHE A 253 -5.17 -1.72 7.74
N ARG A 254 -6.27 -1.32 7.08
CA ARG A 254 -7.25 -2.24 6.51
C ARG A 254 -6.66 -3.16 5.44
N GLU A 255 -5.93 -2.64 4.45
CA GLU A 255 -5.35 -3.47 3.36
C GLU A 255 -4.31 -4.49 3.91
N PHE A 256 -3.56 -4.13 4.95
CA PHE A 256 -2.66 -5.02 5.70
C PHE A 256 -3.44 -6.11 6.44
N ALA A 257 -4.49 -5.71 7.17
CA ALA A 257 -5.32 -6.62 7.96
C ALA A 257 -6.00 -7.66 7.06
N GLU A 258 -6.69 -7.19 6.01
CA GLU A 258 -7.32 -8.01 4.98
C GLU A 258 -6.31 -9.00 4.36
N ALA A 259 -5.14 -8.52 3.91
CA ALA A 259 -4.13 -9.35 3.26
C ALA A 259 -3.52 -10.39 4.22
N THR A 260 -3.35 -10.03 5.49
CA THR A 260 -2.80 -10.92 6.53
C THR A 260 -3.82 -12.00 6.90
N ALA A 261 -5.07 -11.62 7.16
CA ALA A 261 -6.14 -12.54 7.57
C ALA A 261 -6.48 -13.56 6.48
N LYS A 262 -6.42 -13.18 5.20
CA LYS A 262 -6.61 -14.09 4.05
C LYS A 262 -5.60 -15.27 4.05
N ARG A 263 -4.43 -15.14 4.68
CA ARG A 263 -3.40 -16.20 4.78
C ARG A 263 -3.48 -17.03 6.06
N SER A 264 -3.59 -18.35 5.92
CA SER A 264 -3.65 -19.28 7.07
C SER A 264 -2.33 -19.43 7.82
N ASP A 265 -1.18 -19.26 7.16
CA ASP A 265 0.13 -19.29 7.81
C ASP A 265 0.40 -18.08 8.72
N MET A 266 -0.43 -17.04 8.61
CA MET A 266 -0.37 -15.83 9.42
C MET A 266 -1.24 -15.90 10.70
N ASP A 267 -1.85 -17.05 11.03
CA ASP A 267 -2.49 -17.28 12.34
C ASP A 267 -1.45 -17.52 13.46
N ASP A 268 -0.63 -16.50 13.68
CA ASP A 268 0.64 -16.53 14.40
C ASP A 268 0.80 -15.24 15.24
N PRO A 269 0.68 -15.33 16.58
CA PRO A 269 0.84 -14.18 17.48
C PRO A 269 2.13 -13.39 17.28
N THR A 270 3.21 -14.04 16.83
CA THR A 270 4.52 -13.38 16.67
C THR A 270 4.53 -12.33 15.55
N ILE A 271 3.48 -12.25 14.72
CA ILE A 271 3.25 -11.14 13.79
C ILE A 271 2.91 -9.86 14.54
N VAL A 272 2.01 -9.96 15.52
CA VAL A 272 1.62 -8.84 16.39
C VAL A 272 2.82 -8.46 17.26
N ASP A 273 3.48 -9.43 17.91
CA ASP A 273 4.63 -9.17 18.79
C ASP A 273 5.76 -8.42 18.05
N LYS A 274 6.14 -8.84 16.83
CA LYS A 274 7.22 -8.18 16.05
C LYS A 274 6.91 -6.72 15.69
N LEU A 275 5.65 -6.40 15.39
CA LEU A 275 5.21 -5.02 15.19
C LEU A 275 5.19 -4.28 16.54
N ALA A 276 4.60 -4.90 17.54
CA ALA A 276 4.38 -4.38 18.89
C ALA A 276 5.66 -4.00 19.64
N ASP A 277 6.72 -4.78 19.48
CA ASP A 277 8.04 -4.57 20.09
C ASP A 277 8.88 -3.54 19.28
N SER A 278 8.44 -3.21 18.07
CA SER A 278 9.09 -2.22 17.21
C SER A 278 8.58 -0.78 17.43
N PHE A 279 7.61 -0.57 18.33
CA PHE A 279 6.94 0.72 18.53
C PHE A 279 7.13 1.27 19.96
N ASP A 280 7.48 2.55 20.04
CA ASP A 280 7.32 3.37 21.26
C ASP A 280 5.84 3.72 21.50
N ASP A 281 5.53 4.34 22.64
CA ASP A 281 4.15 4.66 23.05
C ASP A 281 3.39 5.52 22.02
N ARG A 282 4.07 6.45 21.34
CA ARG A 282 3.46 7.29 20.30
C ARG A 282 3.11 6.45 19.06
N ASN A 283 4.02 5.60 18.62
CA ASN A 283 3.81 4.71 17.47
C ASN A 283 2.82 3.59 17.81
N MET A 284 2.74 3.17 19.07
CA MET A 284 1.76 2.23 19.60
C MET A 284 0.34 2.80 19.60
N GLN A 285 0.17 4.08 19.97
CA GLN A 285 -1.12 4.75 19.86
C GLN A 285 -1.62 4.76 18.41
N VAL A 286 -0.73 5.01 17.44
CA VAL A 286 -1.06 4.94 16.00
C VAL A 286 -1.36 3.51 15.55
N ALA A 287 -0.55 2.54 15.95
CA ALA A 287 -0.75 1.13 15.63
C ALA A 287 -1.98 0.50 16.29
N SER A 288 -2.67 1.21 17.21
CA SER A 288 -3.93 0.71 17.79
C SER A 288 -5.05 0.55 16.75
N GLU A 289 -5.09 1.41 15.71
CA GLU A 289 -6.01 1.28 14.57
C GLU A 289 -5.65 0.03 13.74
N LEU A 290 -4.37 -0.13 13.39
CA LEU A 290 -3.83 -1.32 12.72
C LEU A 290 -4.16 -2.63 13.46
N PHE A 291 -4.01 -2.66 14.79
CA PHE A 291 -4.34 -3.85 15.57
C PHE A 291 -5.85 -4.09 15.70
N ILE A 292 -6.70 -3.05 15.61
CA ILE A 292 -8.17 -3.19 15.58
C ILE A 292 -8.60 -3.83 14.26
N ASP A 293 -8.09 -3.30 13.13
CA ASP A 293 -8.37 -3.85 11.80
C ASP A 293 -7.88 -5.31 11.71
N VAL A 294 -6.66 -5.58 12.16
CA VAL A 294 -6.10 -6.95 12.21
C VAL A 294 -6.96 -7.86 13.09
N ALA A 295 -7.44 -7.39 14.25
CA ALA A 295 -8.28 -8.21 15.13
C ALA A 295 -9.64 -8.56 14.49
N GLY A 296 -10.30 -7.60 13.84
CA GLY A 296 -11.57 -7.81 13.15
C GLY A 296 -11.45 -8.73 11.93
N GLU A 297 -10.56 -8.41 10.98
CA GLU A 297 -10.33 -9.23 9.78
C GLU A 297 -9.84 -10.64 10.14
N ALA A 298 -8.95 -10.77 11.13
CA ALA A 298 -8.51 -12.08 11.61
C ALA A 298 -9.68 -12.91 12.16
N LEU A 299 -10.57 -12.30 12.95
CA LEU A 299 -11.76 -12.98 13.50
C LEU A 299 -12.70 -13.45 12.39
N LEU A 300 -13.01 -12.59 11.42
CA LEU A 300 -13.87 -12.90 10.27
C LEU A 300 -13.30 -14.03 9.39
N GLN A 301 -11.97 -14.11 9.25
CA GLN A 301 -11.27 -15.18 8.52
C GLN A 301 -10.93 -16.42 9.38
N GLY A 302 -11.41 -16.49 10.63
CA GLY A 302 -11.16 -17.62 11.55
C GLY A 302 -9.71 -17.76 12.02
N ARG A 303 -8.91 -16.69 11.95
CA ARG A 303 -7.51 -16.60 12.42
C ARG A 303 -7.47 -16.24 13.91
N LEU A 304 -8.02 -17.14 14.74
CA LEU A 304 -8.34 -16.85 16.14
C LEU A 304 -7.10 -16.48 16.98
N LYS A 305 -5.90 -16.99 16.66
CA LYS A 305 -4.67 -16.65 17.41
C LYS A 305 -4.21 -15.25 17.05
N LEU A 306 -4.26 -14.88 15.78
CA LEU A 306 -3.95 -13.53 15.30
C LEU A 306 -4.95 -12.51 15.89
N ALA A 307 -6.25 -12.84 15.87
CA ALA A 307 -7.31 -12.00 16.42
C ALA A 307 -7.12 -11.75 17.93
N ARG A 308 -6.91 -12.83 18.71
CA ARG A 308 -6.63 -12.75 20.15
C ARG A 308 -5.38 -11.92 20.43
N ALA A 309 -4.27 -12.16 19.73
CA ALA A 309 -3.01 -11.46 19.94
C ALA A 309 -3.11 -9.96 19.66
N ALA A 310 -3.76 -9.56 18.57
CA ALA A 310 -3.93 -8.16 18.20
C ALA A 310 -4.81 -7.42 19.24
N ALA A 311 -5.92 -8.02 19.64
CA ALA A 311 -6.77 -7.52 20.71
C ALA A 311 -6.02 -7.42 22.06
N ASP A 312 -5.27 -8.46 22.45
CA ASP A 312 -4.44 -8.45 23.67
C ASP A 312 -3.29 -7.44 23.63
N ARG A 313 -2.86 -6.95 22.45
CA ARG A 313 -1.91 -5.83 22.38
C ARG A 313 -2.60 -4.50 22.69
N ILE A 314 -3.79 -4.27 22.14
CA ILE A 314 -4.59 -3.06 22.38
C ILE A 314 -4.96 -2.93 23.86
N LEU A 315 -5.36 -4.03 24.50
CA LEU A 315 -5.72 -4.06 25.93
C LEU A 315 -4.54 -3.74 26.89
N LYS A 316 -3.30 -3.63 26.36
CA LYS A 316 -2.09 -3.22 27.09
C LYS A 316 -1.67 -1.77 26.81
N ILE A 317 -2.46 -1.00 26.04
CA ILE A 317 -2.19 0.41 25.74
C ILE A 317 -2.94 1.27 26.78
N GLU A 318 -2.22 1.84 27.74
CA GLU A 318 -2.81 2.64 28.83
C GLU A 318 -3.59 3.88 28.33
N SER A 319 -3.20 4.41 27.16
CA SER A 319 -3.80 5.57 26.49
C SER A 319 -4.84 5.24 25.40
N ALA A 320 -5.27 3.98 25.27
CA ALA A 320 -6.31 3.62 24.30
C ALA A 320 -7.69 4.23 24.67
N ALA A 321 -8.45 4.63 23.65
CA ALA A 321 -9.79 5.16 23.86
C ALA A 321 -10.76 4.08 24.41
N PRO A 322 -11.78 4.44 25.20
CA PRO A 322 -12.75 3.48 25.74
C PRO A 322 -13.40 2.60 24.67
N GLU A 323 -13.71 3.17 23.51
CA GLU A 323 -14.35 2.51 22.37
C GLU A 323 -13.40 1.51 21.71
N THR A 324 -12.11 1.87 21.58
CA THR A 324 -11.02 0.99 21.12
C THR A 324 -10.82 -0.18 22.08
N LEU A 325 -10.91 0.05 23.40
CA LEU A 325 -10.83 -0.99 24.41
C LEU A 325 -12.08 -1.90 24.42
N ASP A 326 -13.28 -1.35 24.21
CA ASP A 326 -14.52 -2.13 24.13
C ASP A 326 -14.55 -3.03 22.87
N LYS A 327 -14.08 -2.54 21.71
CA LYS A 327 -13.83 -3.38 20.52
C LYS A 327 -12.77 -4.46 20.76
N ALA A 328 -11.65 -4.13 21.42
CA ALA A 328 -10.62 -5.12 21.73
C ALA A 328 -11.13 -6.22 22.69
N ARG A 329 -11.95 -5.86 23.69
CA ARG A 329 -12.66 -6.84 24.55
C ARG A 329 -13.56 -7.75 23.73
N LEU A 330 -14.32 -7.19 22.78
CA LEU A 330 -15.20 -7.94 21.88
C LEU A 330 -14.41 -8.96 21.05
N TYR A 331 -13.41 -8.51 20.28
CA TYR A 331 -12.70 -9.39 19.35
C TYR A 331 -11.86 -10.46 20.08
N ARG A 332 -11.28 -10.15 21.25
CA ARG A 332 -10.60 -11.16 22.06
C ARG A 332 -11.59 -12.21 22.58
N ALA A 333 -12.71 -11.80 23.16
CA ALA A 333 -13.70 -12.73 23.69
C ALA A 333 -14.36 -13.56 22.57
N ALA A 334 -14.57 -12.99 21.38
CA ALA A 334 -15.04 -13.73 20.21
C ALA A 334 -14.02 -14.75 19.70
N ALA A 335 -12.72 -14.44 19.75
CA ALA A 335 -11.66 -15.39 19.44
C ALA A 335 -11.48 -16.49 20.51
N GLU A 336 -11.83 -16.20 21.77
CA GLU A 336 -11.82 -17.14 22.90
C GLU A 336 -13.08 -18.03 22.96
N ALA A 337 -14.20 -17.62 22.36
CA ALA A 337 -15.49 -18.30 22.41
C ALA A 337 -15.53 -19.77 21.92
N PRO A 338 -14.83 -20.19 20.85
CA PRO A 338 -14.79 -21.59 20.40
C PRO A 338 -13.65 -22.41 21.06
N SER A 339 -13.32 -22.14 22.32
CA SER A 339 -12.18 -22.76 23.03
C SER A 339 -12.52 -23.14 24.48
N ALA A 340 -11.56 -23.73 25.21
CA ALA A 340 -11.71 -23.97 26.65
C ALA A 340 -11.94 -22.67 27.47
N ASP A 341 -11.54 -21.51 26.94
CA ASP A 341 -11.76 -20.19 27.55
C ASP A 341 -13.23 -19.70 27.37
N ALA A 342 -14.11 -20.48 26.71
CA ALA A 342 -15.50 -20.11 26.40
C ALA A 342 -16.31 -19.60 27.60
N GLY A 343 -16.08 -20.15 28.80
CA GLY A 343 -16.73 -19.70 30.02
C GLY A 343 -16.36 -18.27 30.43
N ASP A 344 -15.12 -17.84 30.18
CA ASP A 344 -14.65 -16.47 30.41
C ASP A 344 -14.97 -15.54 29.23
N ALA A 345 -14.90 -16.04 27.99
CA ALA A 345 -15.40 -15.34 26.81
C ALA A 345 -16.85 -14.90 27.01
N LEU A 346 -17.74 -15.82 27.43
CA LEU A 346 -19.13 -15.50 27.72
C LEU A 346 -19.30 -14.49 28.86
N ARG A 347 -18.43 -14.52 29.89
CA ARG A 347 -18.44 -13.49 30.94
C ARG A 347 -18.05 -12.12 30.39
N ALA A 348 -17.02 -12.05 29.56
CA ALA A 348 -16.56 -10.80 28.95
C ALA A 348 -17.59 -10.21 27.97
N LEU A 349 -18.17 -11.02 27.08
CA LEU A 349 -19.19 -10.58 26.11
C LEU A 349 -20.42 -9.96 26.79
N ASN A 350 -20.84 -10.50 27.95
CA ASN A 350 -21.96 -9.97 28.74
C ASN A 350 -21.63 -8.66 29.50
N GLN A 351 -20.36 -8.24 29.57
CA GLN A 351 -19.93 -6.98 30.20
C GLN A 351 -19.81 -5.82 29.19
N ILE A 352 -19.87 -6.09 27.88
CA ILE A 352 -19.72 -5.08 26.83
C ILE A 352 -21.07 -4.40 26.57
N THR A 353 -21.15 -3.10 26.86
CA THR A 353 -22.36 -2.30 26.69
C THR A 353 -22.78 -2.21 25.22
N ALA A 354 -24.05 -2.52 24.92
CA ALA A 354 -24.55 -2.64 23.55
C ALA A 354 -24.62 -1.31 22.79
N ASP A 355 -24.78 -0.19 23.50
CA ASP A 355 -24.92 1.16 22.97
C ASP A 355 -23.62 1.77 22.43
N ARG A 356 -22.49 1.04 22.53
CA ARG A 356 -21.15 1.47 22.07
C ARG A 356 -20.62 0.66 20.88
N LEU A 357 -21.34 -0.37 20.46
CA LEU A 357 -20.96 -1.23 19.35
C LEU A 357 -21.60 -0.74 18.04
N SER A 358 -20.98 -1.05 16.90
CA SER A 358 -21.69 -0.99 15.62
C SER A 358 -22.73 -2.13 15.53
N ASP A 359 -23.57 -2.09 14.49
CA ASP A 359 -24.49 -3.20 14.19
C ASP A 359 -23.70 -4.50 13.91
N GLU A 360 -22.59 -4.40 13.20
CA GLU A 360 -21.65 -5.50 12.89
C GLU A 360 -20.97 -6.06 14.16
N ASP A 361 -20.43 -5.18 15.03
CA ASP A 361 -19.86 -5.58 16.32
C ASP A 361 -20.91 -6.23 17.23
N THR A 362 -22.17 -5.79 17.12
CA THR A 362 -23.30 -6.37 17.86
C THR A 362 -23.63 -7.78 17.37
N GLU A 363 -23.66 -8.00 16.05
CA GLU A 363 -23.82 -9.34 15.47
C GLU A 363 -22.65 -10.27 15.86
N ILE A 364 -21.40 -9.79 15.79
CA ILE A 364 -20.21 -10.53 16.26
C ILE A 364 -20.38 -10.94 17.73
N ARG A 365 -20.86 -10.05 18.60
CA ARG A 365 -21.08 -10.35 20.03
C ARG A 365 -22.16 -11.41 20.22
N GLU A 366 -23.25 -11.36 19.45
CA GLU A 366 -24.34 -12.35 19.55
C GLU A 366 -23.92 -13.73 19.04
N VAL A 367 -23.22 -13.81 17.90
CA VAL A 367 -22.69 -15.05 17.34
C VAL A 367 -21.64 -15.67 18.27
N ALA A 368 -20.67 -14.89 18.77
CA ALA A 368 -19.70 -15.34 19.76
C ALA A 368 -20.38 -15.80 21.06
N GLY A 369 -21.39 -15.06 21.51
CA GLY A 369 -22.18 -15.39 22.70
C GLY A 369 -23.03 -16.66 22.54
N PHE A 370 -23.44 -17.01 21.32
CA PHE A 370 -24.06 -18.30 21.00
C PHE A 370 -23.04 -19.44 21.03
N ILE A 371 -21.91 -19.28 20.32
CA ILE A 371 -20.82 -20.28 20.26
C ILE A 371 -20.32 -20.64 21.66
N ALA A 372 -20.03 -19.63 22.50
CA ALA A 372 -19.55 -19.86 23.86
C ALA A 372 -20.57 -20.60 24.74
N LYS A 373 -21.88 -20.32 24.59
CA LYS A 373 -22.95 -21.06 25.29
C LYS A 373 -23.04 -22.51 24.83
N SER A 374 -22.82 -22.80 23.54
CA SER A 374 -22.80 -24.17 23.02
C SER A 374 -21.64 -24.98 23.61
N VAL A 375 -20.41 -24.43 23.60
CA VAL A 375 -19.23 -25.10 24.17
C VAL A 375 -19.43 -25.42 25.65
N VAL A 376 -19.84 -24.44 26.47
CA VAL A 376 -20.11 -24.63 27.91
C VAL A 376 -21.30 -25.58 28.16
N GLY A 377 -22.24 -25.68 27.22
CA GLY A 377 -23.35 -26.63 27.27
C GLY A 377 -22.92 -28.09 27.05
N ASP A 378 -22.08 -28.34 26.05
CA ASP A 378 -21.60 -29.69 25.71
C ASP A 378 -20.65 -30.27 26.76
N GLU A 379 -19.91 -29.44 27.51
CA GLU A 379 -19.10 -29.91 28.65
C GLU A 379 -19.94 -30.59 29.75
N ILE A 380 -21.23 -30.25 29.89
CA ILE A 380 -22.16 -30.93 30.80
C ILE A 380 -22.72 -32.22 30.17
N ALA A 381 -22.79 -32.30 28.83
CA ALA A 381 -23.24 -33.50 28.12
C ALA A 381 -22.18 -34.63 28.17
N ALA A 382 -20.89 -34.30 28.12
CA ALA A 382 -19.79 -35.26 28.22
C ALA A 382 -19.79 -36.11 29.52
N GLY A 383 -20.51 -35.67 30.55
CA GLY A 383 -20.69 -36.40 31.80
C GLY A 383 -21.86 -37.41 31.85
N ARG A 384 -22.61 -37.63 30.75
CA ARG A 384 -23.75 -38.57 30.74
C ARG A 384 -23.80 -39.48 29.51
N ASP A 385 -24.21 -40.72 29.80
CA ASP A 385 -24.19 -41.89 28.94
C ASP A 385 -24.98 -41.72 27.62
N GLY A 386 -24.56 -42.45 26.58
CA GLY A 386 -24.84 -42.13 25.18
C GLY A 386 -26.32 -42.18 24.77
N ILE A 387 -26.84 -41.06 24.26
CA ILE A 387 -28.21 -40.98 23.72
C ILE A 387 -28.21 -41.24 22.20
N LYS A 388 -28.95 -42.28 21.79
CA LYS A 388 -29.20 -42.62 20.38
C LYS A 388 -29.94 -41.49 19.67
N VAL A 389 -29.43 -41.07 18.51
CA VAL A 389 -30.15 -40.17 17.59
C VAL A 389 -31.47 -40.83 17.18
N ARG A 390 -32.60 -40.21 17.55
CA ARG A 390 -33.95 -40.63 17.17
C ARG A 390 -34.56 -39.58 16.26
N ALA A 391 -34.75 -39.91 14.99
CA ALA A 391 -35.36 -39.02 14.01
C ALA A 391 -36.90 -38.94 14.19
N ALA A 392 -37.39 -37.73 14.45
CA ALA A 392 -38.75 -37.18 14.28
C ALA A 392 -38.85 -35.89 15.13
N GLY A 393 -39.52 -34.81 14.74
CA GLY A 393 -40.25 -34.52 13.51
C GLY A 393 -41.19 -33.32 13.72
N THR A 394 -41.67 -32.69 12.63
CA THR A 394 -42.68 -31.60 12.60
C THR A 394 -42.35 -30.27 13.32
N THR A 395 -41.98 -29.28 12.49
CA THR A 395 -42.53 -27.89 12.48
C THR A 395 -42.74 -27.13 13.79
N ALA A 396 -41.87 -26.13 13.99
CA ALA A 396 -42.28 -24.80 14.46
C ALA A 396 -41.89 -23.79 13.37
N GLU A 397 -42.77 -22.84 13.02
CA GLU A 397 -42.51 -21.85 11.98
C GLU A 397 -41.56 -20.76 12.50
N ASN A 398 -40.45 -20.52 11.78
CA ASN A 398 -39.48 -19.49 12.12
C ASN A 398 -39.62 -18.30 11.13
N PRO A 399 -40.14 -17.13 11.57
CA PRO A 399 -40.59 -16.04 10.68
C PRO A 399 -39.47 -15.24 9.98
N VAL A 400 -38.21 -15.66 10.12
CA VAL A 400 -37.03 -15.02 9.50
C VAL A 400 -36.89 -15.38 8.01
N LEU A 401 -37.17 -16.64 7.64
CA LEU A 401 -36.94 -17.16 6.28
C LEU A 401 -37.70 -16.42 5.16
N PRO A 402 -38.99 -16.04 5.32
CA PRO A 402 -39.71 -15.29 4.29
C PRO A 402 -39.12 -13.91 3.99
N LYS A 403 -38.54 -13.25 5.00
CA LYS A 403 -37.91 -11.91 4.83
C LYS A 403 -36.59 -11.99 4.08
N ALA A 404 -35.76 -12.99 4.36
CA ALA A 404 -34.53 -13.23 3.61
C ALA A 404 -34.84 -13.53 2.12
N ALA A 405 -35.85 -14.36 1.85
CA ALA A 405 -36.28 -14.65 0.48
C ALA A 405 -36.83 -13.41 -0.25
N ALA A 406 -37.57 -12.54 0.45
CA ALA A 406 -38.07 -11.29 -0.13
C ALA A 406 -36.95 -10.30 -0.47
N ALA A 407 -35.99 -10.10 0.46
CA ALA A 407 -34.87 -9.18 0.25
C ALA A 407 -33.95 -9.61 -0.92
N ILE A 408 -33.72 -10.92 -1.08
CA ILE A 408 -32.99 -11.47 -2.24
C ILE A 408 -33.78 -11.21 -3.54
N GLY A 409 -35.10 -11.38 -3.52
CA GLY A 409 -35.96 -11.07 -4.67
C GLY A 409 -35.98 -9.60 -5.07
N GLU A 410 -35.87 -8.67 -4.11
CA GLU A 410 -35.73 -7.23 -4.40
C GLU A 410 -34.35 -6.88 -4.96
N ALA A 411 -33.27 -7.53 -4.46
CA ALA A 411 -31.92 -7.35 -5.00
C ALA A 411 -31.80 -7.85 -6.45
N ASP A 412 -32.33 -9.03 -6.76
CA ASP A 412 -32.38 -9.57 -8.13
C ASP A 412 -33.22 -8.70 -9.07
N ALA A 413 -34.29 -8.06 -8.57
CA ALA A 413 -35.10 -7.13 -9.35
C ALA A 413 -34.32 -5.84 -9.69
N LEU A 414 -33.62 -5.25 -8.72
CA LEU A 414 -32.83 -4.03 -8.90
C LEU A 414 -31.65 -4.22 -9.85
N LEU A 415 -30.93 -5.35 -9.75
CA LEU A 415 -29.87 -5.72 -10.70
C LEU A 415 -30.42 -5.80 -12.13
N LYS A 416 -31.58 -6.44 -12.29
CA LYS A 416 -32.25 -6.61 -13.59
C LYS A 416 -32.86 -5.33 -14.15
N GLU A 417 -33.10 -4.31 -13.32
CA GLU A 417 -33.46 -2.96 -13.76
C GLU A 417 -32.21 -2.18 -14.20
N ALA A 418 -31.09 -2.28 -13.47
CA ALA A 418 -29.81 -1.68 -13.86
C ALA A 418 -29.31 -2.19 -15.22
N ASP A 419 -29.34 -3.50 -15.46
CA ASP A 419 -29.01 -4.11 -16.76
C ASP A 419 -29.87 -3.56 -17.91
N GLN A 420 -31.16 -3.30 -17.66
CA GLN A 420 -32.08 -2.74 -18.65
C GLN A 420 -31.87 -1.24 -18.90
N ILE A 421 -31.30 -0.50 -17.94
CA ILE A 421 -30.88 0.88 -18.12
C ILE A 421 -29.59 0.93 -18.96
N ILE A 422 -28.60 0.09 -18.64
CA ILE A 422 -27.34 -0.02 -19.40
C ILE A 422 -27.62 -0.40 -20.86
N ALA A 423 -28.45 -1.42 -21.09
CA ALA A 423 -28.86 -1.86 -22.44
C ALA A 423 -29.74 -0.84 -23.21
N ARG A 424 -30.13 0.28 -22.58
CA ARG A 424 -30.79 1.42 -23.23
C ARG A 424 -29.87 2.62 -23.46
N SER A 425 -28.73 2.72 -22.77
CA SER A 425 -27.71 3.75 -23.03
C SER A 425 -26.75 3.40 -24.18
N GLU A 426 -26.77 2.18 -24.69
CA GLU A 426 -25.95 1.72 -25.83
C GLU A 426 -26.72 1.72 -27.17
N LYS A 427 -27.74 2.59 -27.32
CA LYS A 427 -28.52 2.81 -28.54
C LYS A 427 -28.85 4.28 -28.78
#